data_AF-A0A1L8MER4-F1
#
_entry.id   AF-A0A1L8MER4-F1
#
_cell.length_a   1.000
_cell.length_b   1.000
_cell.length_c   1.000
_cell.angle_alpha   90.00
_cell.angle_beta   90.00
_cell.angle_gamma   90.00
#
_symmetry.space_group_name_H-M   'P 1'
#
loop_
_entity.id
_entity.type
_entity.pdbx_description
1 polymer ?
#
loop_
_entity_poly.entity_id
_entity_poly.type
_entity_poly.pdbx_seq_one_letter_code
_entity_poly.pdbx_strand_id
1 'polypeptide(L)'
;MASTQRALINLEILSDDILSLAHNDLQDDKHLLLLRDFLTSLNGFNALIEHETEASFKTMLQGSSFEGVFEKKGMVKVYIKLLGFVTTAWQASNKAKLIIDDNFESDADKRLELLQTKAIRAKSQLKTVASAMGYRDYQKFLSALALDCPQWQWDTLRARF
;
A
#
# COMPACT_ATOMS: atom_id res chain seq x y z
N MET A 1 23.32 7.97 6.85
CA MET A 1 22.65 9.29 6.93
C MET A 1 22.30 9.86 5.56
N ALA A 2 23.24 10.29 4.70
CA ALA A 2 22.88 10.90 3.40
C ALA A 2 22.06 9.99 2.47
N SER A 3 22.32 8.67 2.46
CA SER A 3 21.52 7.69 1.70
C SER A 3 20.11 7.50 2.27
N THR A 4 19.98 7.40 3.59
CA THR A 4 18.69 7.23 4.28
C THR A 4 17.79 8.46 4.11
N GLN A 5 18.37 9.66 4.20
CA GLN A 5 17.65 10.91 3.98
C GLN A 5 17.18 11.06 2.53
N ARG A 6 18.01 10.69 1.54
CA ARG A 6 17.58 10.64 0.13
C ARG A 6 16.44 9.64 -0.08
N ALA A 7 16.51 8.47 0.54
CA ALA A 7 15.45 7.47 0.45
C ALA A 7 14.14 7.97 1.09
N LEU A 8 14.22 8.73 2.19
CA LEU A 8 13.06 9.40 2.78
C LEU A 8 12.46 10.44 1.83
N ILE A 9 13.27 11.35 1.28
CA ILE A 9 12.82 12.36 0.32
C ILE A 9 12.14 11.71 -0.89
N ASN A 10 12.69 10.60 -1.41
CA ASN A 10 12.06 9.88 -2.51
C ASN A 10 10.67 9.34 -2.13
N LEU A 11 10.47 8.88 -0.89
CA LEU A 11 9.15 8.49 -0.40
C LEU A 11 8.21 9.69 -0.30
N GLU A 12 8.71 10.86 0.10
CA GLU A 12 7.91 12.09 0.21
C GLU A 12 7.42 12.52 -1.16
N ILE A 13 8.32 12.56 -2.15
CA ILE A 13 7.99 12.88 -3.54
C ILE A 13 6.92 11.92 -4.07
N LEU A 14 7.09 10.62 -3.86
CA LEU A 14 6.10 9.63 -4.33
C LEU A 14 4.75 9.76 -3.60
N SER A 15 4.75 10.11 -2.32
CA SER A 15 3.52 10.37 -1.57
C SER A 15 2.82 11.62 -2.11
N ASP A 16 3.56 12.70 -2.35
CA ASP A 16 3.03 13.93 -2.93
C ASP A 16 2.50 13.70 -4.35
N ASP A 17 3.19 12.90 -5.18
CA ASP A 17 2.72 12.51 -6.51
C ASP A 17 1.40 11.74 -6.46
N ILE A 18 1.25 10.83 -5.49
CA ILE A 18 -0.01 10.09 -5.25
C ILE A 18 -1.11 11.04 -4.81
N LEU A 19 -0.84 11.94 -3.87
CA LEU A 19 -1.81 12.89 -3.33
C LEU A 19 -2.22 13.96 -4.35
N SER A 20 -1.36 14.23 -5.33
CA SER A 20 -1.60 15.18 -6.42
C SER A 20 -2.34 14.57 -7.61
N LEU A 21 -2.65 13.27 -7.58
CA LEU A 21 -3.45 12.63 -8.63
C LEU A 21 -4.84 13.28 -8.70
N ALA A 22 -5.26 13.59 -9.92
CA ALA A 22 -6.63 14.02 -10.16
C ALA A 22 -7.62 12.89 -9.82
N HIS A 23 -8.85 13.23 -9.45
CA HIS A 23 -9.85 12.25 -9.03
C HIS A 23 -10.14 11.14 -10.05
N ASN A 24 -9.98 11.42 -11.34
CA ASN A 24 -10.13 10.43 -12.41
C ASN A 24 -8.93 9.48 -12.53
N ASP A 25 -7.74 9.88 -12.08
CA ASP A 25 -6.54 9.05 -12.05
C ASP A 25 -6.48 8.19 -10.78
N LEU A 26 -7.21 8.58 -9.73
CA LEU A 26 -7.36 7.78 -8.53
C LEU A 26 -8.09 6.47 -8.86
N GLN A 27 -7.48 5.36 -8.47
CA GLN A 27 -8.00 4.01 -8.70
C GLN A 27 -7.84 3.50 -10.14
N ASP A 28 -7.06 4.22 -10.95
CA ASP A 28 -6.61 3.75 -12.25
C ASP A 28 -5.21 3.11 -12.20
N ASP A 29 -4.75 2.57 -13.32
CA ASP A 29 -3.44 1.92 -13.47
C ASP A 29 -2.28 2.86 -13.11
N LYS A 30 -2.43 4.17 -13.34
CA LYS A 30 -1.45 5.18 -12.92
C LYS A 30 -1.28 5.23 -11.40
N HIS A 31 -2.38 5.22 -10.66
CA HIS A 31 -2.34 5.17 -9.19
C HIS A 31 -1.71 3.85 -8.72
N LEU A 32 -2.10 2.73 -9.33
CA LEU A 32 -1.52 1.42 -9.00
C LEU A 32 0.00 1.36 -9.25
N LEU A 33 0.50 2.01 -10.31
CA LEU A 33 1.93 2.10 -10.61
C LEU A 33 2.67 2.88 -9.53
N LEU A 34 2.17 4.07 -9.16
CA LEU A 34 2.77 4.88 -8.09
C LEU A 34 2.80 4.14 -6.74
N LEU A 35 1.75 3.39 -6.40
CA LEU A 35 1.74 2.55 -5.19
C LEU A 35 2.81 1.46 -5.20
N ARG A 36 3.14 0.90 -6.38
CA ARG A 36 4.21 -0.10 -6.51
C ARG A 36 5.60 0.52 -6.41
N ASP A 37 5.76 1.72 -6.97
CA ASP A 37 7.01 2.47 -6.88
C ASP A 37 7.24 2.91 -5.44
N PHE A 38 6.20 3.39 -4.76
CA PHE A 38 6.23 3.66 -3.33
C PHE A 38 6.61 2.40 -2.53
N LEU A 39 6.00 1.25 -2.82
CA LEU A 39 6.34 -0.02 -2.16
C LEU A 39 7.81 -0.40 -2.38
N THR A 40 8.32 -0.21 -3.59
CA THR A 40 9.73 -0.51 -3.92
C THR A 40 10.66 0.41 -3.13
N SER A 41 10.40 1.72 -3.14
CA SER A 41 11.13 2.70 -2.36
C SER A 41 11.07 2.42 -0.87
N LEU A 42 9.92 1.97 -0.36
CA LEU A 42 9.71 1.67 1.06
C LEU A 42 10.50 0.44 1.49
N ASN A 43 10.62 -0.57 0.63
CA ASN A 43 11.50 -1.72 0.89
C ASN A 43 12.98 -1.30 0.93
N GLY A 44 13.41 -0.46 -0.01
CA GLY A 44 14.77 0.10 -0.02
C GLY A 44 15.07 0.91 1.24
N PHE A 45 14.15 1.79 1.63
CA PHE A 45 14.23 2.56 2.86
C PHE A 45 14.27 1.67 4.11
N ASN A 46 13.44 0.63 4.17
CA ASN A 46 13.42 -0.34 5.28
C ASN A 46 14.78 -1.05 5.44
N ALA A 47 15.45 -1.39 4.34
CA ALA A 47 16.79 -2.00 4.39
C ALA A 47 17.83 -1.02 4.96
N LEU A 48 17.73 0.27 4.62
CA LEU A 48 18.66 1.29 5.12
C LEU A 48 18.47 1.57 6.62
N ILE A 49 17.23 1.65 7.09
CA ILE A 49 16.93 1.94 8.50
C ILE A 49 17.13 0.72 9.41
N GLU A 50 17.27 -0.49 8.88
CA GLU A 50 17.44 -1.70 9.68
C GLU A 50 18.58 -1.58 10.70
N HIS A 51 19.68 -0.95 10.29
CA HIS A 51 20.86 -0.70 11.12
C HIS A 51 20.81 0.58 11.98
N GLU A 52 19.77 1.41 11.82
CA GLU A 52 19.58 2.64 12.58
C GLU A 52 18.89 2.37 13.93
N THR A 53 19.22 3.18 14.95
CA THR A 53 18.51 3.15 16.24
C THR A 53 17.15 3.83 16.14
N GLU A 54 16.22 3.53 17.06
CA GLU A 54 14.90 4.21 17.10
C GLU A 54 15.05 5.72 17.30
N ALA A 55 16.04 6.17 18.07
CA ALA A 55 16.31 7.59 18.26
C ALA A 55 16.78 8.26 16.95
N SER A 56 17.75 7.64 16.25
CA SER A 56 18.24 8.13 14.94
C SER A 56 17.10 8.18 13.91
N PHE A 57 16.28 7.13 13.87
CA PHE A 57 15.10 7.06 13.00
C PHE A 57 14.11 8.20 13.26
N LYS A 58 13.77 8.46 14.53
CA LYS A 58 12.87 9.57 14.89
C LYS A 58 13.45 10.92 14.53
N THR A 59 14.72 11.17 14.83
CA THR A 59 15.39 12.43 14.46
C THR A 59 15.40 12.63 12.95
N MET A 60 15.62 11.59 12.16
CA MET A 60 15.59 11.65 10.70
C MET A 60 14.20 12.00 10.15
N LEU A 61 13.12 11.56 10.82
CA LEU A 61 11.75 11.88 10.41
C LEU A 61 11.28 13.28 10.84
N GLN A 62 12.02 13.98 11.71
CA GLN A 62 11.61 15.31 12.15
C GLN A 62 11.54 16.30 10.97
N GLY A 63 10.38 16.96 10.82
CA GLY A 63 10.09 17.87 9.73
C GLY A 63 9.72 17.18 8.40
N SER A 64 9.67 15.85 8.36
CA SER A 64 9.22 15.09 7.18
C SER A 64 7.70 14.95 7.13
N SER A 65 7.12 14.71 5.95
CA SER A 65 5.68 14.41 5.84
C SER A 65 5.30 13.09 6.52
N PHE A 66 6.28 12.24 6.82
CA PHE A 66 6.11 10.99 7.56
C PHE A 66 6.31 11.13 9.08
N GLU A 67 6.56 12.35 9.58
CA GLU A 67 6.54 12.61 11.01
C GLU A 67 5.15 12.29 11.59
N GLY A 68 5.10 11.40 12.59
CA GLY A 68 3.84 10.92 13.16
C GLY A 68 3.08 9.87 12.31
N VAL A 69 3.52 9.62 11.07
CA VAL A 69 3.06 8.47 10.25
C VAL A 69 3.84 7.22 10.65
N PHE A 70 5.18 7.32 10.68
CA PHE A 70 6.05 6.24 11.14
C PHE A 70 6.50 6.46 12.59
N GLU A 71 5.60 6.22 13.56
CA GLU A 71 5.88 6.47 14.99
C GLU A 71 7.02 5.62 15.58
N LYS A 72 7.30 4.47 14.95
CA LYS A 72 8.37 3.52 15.31
C LYS A 72 8.90 2.86 14.05
N LYS A 73 10.17 2.44 14.06
CA LYS A 73 10.81 1.80 12.90
C LYS A 73 10.01 0.61 12.37
N GLY A 74 9.42 -0.17 13.27
CA GLY A 74 8.57 -1.31 12.94
C GLY A 74 7.35 -0.98 12.06
N MET A 75 6.85 0.26 12.07
CA MET A 75 5.72 0.67 11.23
C MET A 75 6.04 0.61 9.74
N VAL A 76 7.30 0.84 9.36
CA VAL A 76 7.72 0.74 7.95
C VAL A 76 7.46 -0.68 7.41
N LYS A 77 7.80 -1.72 8.19
CA LYS A 77 7.52 -3.12 7.84
C LYS A 77 6.01 -3.41 7.79
N VAL A 78 5.20 -2.75 8.61
CA VAL A 78 3.73 -2.88 8.58
C VAL A 78 3.18 -2.26 7.29
N TYR A 79 3.62 -1.06 6.91
CA TYR A 79 3.22 -0.40 5.67
C TYR A 79 3.60 -1.22 4.43
N ILE A 80 4.81 -1.81 4.40
CA ILE A 80 5.23 -2.73 3.34
C ILE A 80 4.22 -3.88 3.17
N LYS A 81 3.81 -4.51 4.28
CA LYS A 81 2.82 -5.60 4.25
C LYS A 81 1.46 -5.13 3.75
N LEU A 82 0.94 -4.04 4.32
CA LEU A 82 -0.38 -3.50 3.94
C LEU A 82 -0.41 -3.14 2.45
N LEU A 83 0.58 -2.38 1.99
CA LEU A 83 0.67 -1.95 0.60
C LEU A 83 0.90 -3.12 -0.37
N GLY A 84 1.67 -4.13 0.07
CA GLY A 84 1.80 -5.39 -0.66
C GLY A 84 0.46 -6.10 -0.85
N PHE A 85 -0.40 -6.14 0.17
CA PHE A 85 -1.74 -6.72 0.06
C PHE A 85 -2.69 -5.87 -0.79
N VAL A 86 -2.66 -4.54 -0.66
CA VAL A 86 -3.46 -3.61 -1.49
C VAL A 86 -3.12 -3.80 -2.96
N THR A 87 -1.84 -3.69 -3.33
CA THR A 87 -1.39 -3.83 -4.73
C THR A 87 -1.70 -5.22 -5.29
N THR A 88 -1.52 -6.28 -4.49
CA THR A 88 -1.85 -7.65 -4.88
C THR A 88 -3.35 -7.83 -5.15
N ALA A 89 -4.20 -7.35 -4.25
CA ALA A 89 -5.65 -7.46 -4.38
C ALA A 89 -6.16 -6.67 -5.59
N TRP A 90 -5.65 -5.47 -5.79
CA TRP A 90 -6.02 -4.60 -6.90
C TRP A 90 -5.60 -5.20 -8.23
N GLN A 91 -4.35 -5.62 -8.40
CA GLN A 91 -3.86 -6.25 -9.63
C GLN A 91 -4.64 -7.52 -9.99
N ALA A 92 -4.93 -8.36 -8.99
CA ALA A 92 -5.70 -9.58 -9.22
C ALA A 92 -7.14 -9.25 -9.66
N SER A 93 -7.75 -8.22 -9.08
CA SER A 93 -9.08 -7.75 -9.45
C SER A 93 -9.12 -7.15 -10.87
N ASN A 94 -8.13 -6.33 -11.26
CA ASN A 94 -8.06 -5.78 -12.62
C ASN A 94 -7.89 -6.90 -13.66
N LYS A 95 -7.00 -7.87 -13.40
CA LYS A 95 -6.82 -9.03 -14.29
C LYS A 95 -8.07 -9.91 -14.41
N ALA A 96 -8.81 -10.07 -13.31
CA ALA A 96 -10.07 -10.81 -13.33
C ALA A 96 -11.13 -10.09 -14.17
N LYS A 97 -11.25 -8.76 -14.04
CA LYS A 97 -12.16 -7.94 -14.87
C LYS A 97 -11.83 -8.08 -16.35
N LEU A 98 -10.55 -7.96 -16.73
CA LEU A 98 -10.12 -8.11 -18.12
C LEU A 98 -10.49 -9.48 -18.71
N ILE A 99 -10.44 -10.57 -17.94
CA ILE A 99 -10.88 -11.90 -18.43
C ILE A 99 -12.39 -11.95 -18.62
N ILE A 100 -13.17 -11.31 -17.75
CA ILE A 100 -14.63 -11.24 -17.87
C ILE A 100 -15.03 -10.40 -19.09
N ASP A 101 -14.30 -9.31 -19.34
CA ASP A 101 -14.59 -8.36 -20.40
C ASP A 101 -14.06 -8.84 -21.78
N ASP A 102 -12.97 -9.61 -21.79
CA ASP A 102 -12.20 -9.96 -22.99
C ASP A 102 -11.91 -11.48 -23.05
N ASN A 103 -12.86 -12.22 -23.64
CA ASN A 103 -12.76 -13.59 -24.18
C ASN A 103 -12.76 -14.80 -23.21
N PHE A 104 -13.68 -15.73 -23.49
CA PHE A 104 -13.79 -17.06 -22.85
C PHE A 104 -12.89 -18.09 -23.56
N GLU A 105 -11.59 -18.04 -23.31
CA GLU A 105 -10.70 -19.16 -23.64
C GLU A 105 -11.02 -20.37 -22.75
N SER A 106 -10.67 -21.59 -23.19
CA SER A 106 -11.01 -22.84 -22.46
C SER A 106 -10.43 -22.95 -21.04
N ASP A 107 -9.41 -22.16 -20.71
CA ASP A 107 -8.81 -22.08 -19.36
C ASP A 107 -9.11 -20.75 -18.62
N ALA A 108 -9.95 -19.88 -19.19
CA ALA A 108 -10.32 -18.60 -18.61
C ALA A 108 -10.97 -18.76 -17.23
N ASP A 109 -11.86 -19.75 -17.07
CA ASP A 109 -12.57 -20.02 -15.82
C ASP A 109 -11.62 -20.35 -14.65
N LYS A 110 -10.66 -21.26 -14.87
CA LYS A 110 -9.67 -21.62 -13.85
C LYS A 110 -8.80 -20.43 -13.48
N ARG A 111 -8.39 -19.65 -14.48
CA ARG A 111 -7.56 -18.46 -14.25
C ARG A 111 -8.34 -17.39 -13.48
N LEU A 112 -9.61 -17.20 -13.80
CA LEU A 112 -10.50 -16.29 -13.11
C LEU A 112 -10.66 -16.70 -11.63
N GLU A 113 -10.94 -17.97 -11.35
CA GLU A 113 -11.06 -18.50 -9.99
C GLU A 113 -9.77 -18.29 -9.18
N LEU A 114 -8.60 -18.55 -9.77
CA LEU A 114 -7.30 -18.31 -9.12
C LEU A 114 -7.08 -16.83 -8.80
N LEU A 115 -7.43 -15.93 -9.72
CA LEU A 115 -7.28 -14.49 -9.52
C LEU A 115 -8.24 -13.97 -8.44
N GLN A 116 -9.49 -14.42 -8.44
CA GLN A 116 -10.47 -14.07 -7.41
C GLN A 116 -10.01 -14.57 -6.03
N THR A 117 -9.56 -15.82 -5.94
CA THR A 117 -9.02 -16.40 -4.70
C THR A 117 -7.81 -15.61 -4.20
N LYS A 118 -6.90 -15.20 -5.10
CA LYS A 118 -5.74 -14.37 -4.77
C LYS A 118 -6.17 -13.01 -4.21
N ALA A 119 -7.14 -12.35 -4.85
CA ALA A 119 -7.66 -11.07 -4.39
C ALA A 119 -8.31 -11.18 -3.00
N ILE A 120 -9.15 -12.20 -2.79
CA ILE A 120 -9.83 -12.46 -1.51
C ILE A 120 -8.80 -12.71 -0.41
N ARG A 121 -7.80 -13.56 -0.66
CA ARG A 121 -6.75 -13.87 0.31
C ARG A 121 -5.96 -12.61 0.69
N ALA A 122 -5.58 -11.79 -0.27
CA ALA A 122 -4.88 -10.54 -0.02
C ALA A 122 -5.73 -9.56 0.81
N LYS A 123 -7.03 -9.40 0.51
CA LYS A 123 -7.95 -8.58 1.32
C LYS A 123 -8.11 -9.11 2.76
N SER A 124 -8.16 -10.43 2.94
CA SER A 124 -8.22 -11.05 4.28
C SER A 124 -6.95 -10.80 5.10
N GLN A 125 -5.78 -10.90 4.47
CA GLN A 125 -4.50 -10.58 5.11
C GLN A 125 -4.37 -9.09 5.43
N LEU A 126 -4.81 -8.22 4.51
CA LEU A 126 -4.91 -6.78 4.72
C LEU A 126 -5.74 -6.47 5.97
N LYS A 127 -6.96 -7.02 6.07
CA LYS A 127 -7.84 -6.88 7.23
C LYS A 127 -7.15 -7.27 8.53
N THR A 128 -6.45 -8.40 8.52
CA THR A 128 -5.75 -8.91 9.71
C THR A 128 -4.67 -7.95 10.19
N VAL A 129 -3.82 -7.46 9.28
CA VAL A 129 -2.74 -6.53 9.61
C VAL A 129 -3.29 -5.16 9.99
N ALA A 130 -4.29 -4.64 9.28
CA ALA A 130 -4.95 -3.37 9.59
C ALA A 130 -5.60 -3.41 11.00
N SER A 131 -6.26 -4.51 11.33
CA SER A 131 -6.87 -4.70 12.65
C SER A 131 -5.84 -4.71 13.77
N ALA A 132 -4.68 -5.34 13.56
CA ALA A 132 -3.59 -5.36 14.52
C ALA A 132 -2.87 -4.01 14.67
N MET A 133 -2.80 -3.23 13.58
CA MET A 133 -2.27 -1.87 13.57
C MET A 133 -3.19 -0.89 14.31
N GLY A 134 -4.51 -1.08 14.21
CA GLY A 134 -5.51 -0.25 14.86
C GLY A 134 -6.01 0.88 13.95
N TYR A 135 -7.21 1.38 14.26
CA TYR A 135 -7.95 2.32 13.41
C TYR A 135 -7.16 3.59 13.07
N ARG A 136 -6.61 4.28 14.09
CA ARG A 136 -5.96 5.59 13.90
C ARG A 136 -4.76 5.50 12.97
N ASP A 137 -3.91 4.50 13.19
CA ASP A 137 -2.72 4.29 12.38
C ASP A 137 -3.07 3.80 10.98
N TYR A 138 -4.12 2.97 10.85
CA TYR A 138 -4.61 2.56 9.53
C TYR A 138 -5.19 3.74 8.73
N GLN A 139 -5.86 4.69 9.38
CA GLN A 139 -6.34 5.91 8.71
C GLN A 139 -5.18 6.75 8.18
N LYS A 140 -4.10 6.91 8.95
CA LYS A 140 -2.87 7.58 8.45
C LYS A 140 -2.31 6.86 7.21
N PHE A 141 -2.32 5.53 7.19
CA PHE A 141 -1.90 4.73 6.04
C PHE A 141 -2.75 5.01 4.80
N LEU A 142 -4.08 5.08 4.96
CA LEU A 142 -4.99 5.38 3.85
C LEU A 142 -4.75 6.80 3.31
N SER A 143 -4.68 7.78 4.21
CA SER A 143 -4.47 9.18 3.86
C SER A 143 -3.13 9.42 3.18
N ALA A 144 -2.04 8.77 3.63
CA ALA A 144 -0.71 8.96 3.03
C ALA A 144 -0.59 8.42 1.58
N LEU A 145 -1.53 7.57 1.16
CA LEU A 145 -1.50 6.85 -0.11
C LEU A 145 -2.76 7.07 -0.95
N ALA A 146 -3.56 8.10 -0.64
CA ALA A 146 -4.82 8.43 -1.33
C ALA A 146 -5.75 7.22 -1.55
N LEU A 147 -5.82 6.31 -0.57
CA LEU A 147 -6.60 5.07 -0.67
C LEU A 147 -8.07 5.30 -0.29
N ASP A 148 -8.72 6.28 -0.93
CA ASP A 148 -10.07 6.75 -0.56
C ASP A 148 -11.20 5.85 -1.06
N CYS A 149 -10.88 4.83 -1.86
CA CYS A 149 -11.85 3.86 -2.36
C CYS A 149 -12.59 3.16 -1.20
N PRO A 150 -13.93 2.97 -1.29
CA PRO A 150 -14.69 2.22 -0.31
C PRO A 150 -14.08 0.86 0.04
N GLN A 151 -13.45 0.16 -0.92
CA GLN A 151 -12.92 -1.19 -0.70
C GLN A 151 -11.72 -1.26 0.26
N TRP A 152 -11.05 -0.14 0.52
CA TRP A 152 -9.93 -0.04 1.45
C TRP A 152 -10.34 0.56 2.80
N GLN A 153 -11.54 1.13 2.90
CA GLN A 153 -11.99 1.80 4.11
C GLN A 153 -12.16 0.82 5.27
N TRP A 154 -11.91 1.31 6.48
CA TRP A 154 -11.94 0.51 7.70
C TRP A 154 -13.24 -0.27 7.89
N ASP A 155 -14.39 0.39 7.70
CA ASP A 155 -15.68 -0.24 7.90
C ASP A 155 -15.95 -1.34 6.88
N THR A 156 -15.53 -1.13 5.63
CA THR A 156 -15.61 -2.13 4.56
C THR A 156 -14.71 -3.33 4.83
N LEU A 157 -13.48 -3.11 5.32
CA LEU A 157 -12.59 -4.21 5.70
C LEU A 157 -13.16 -5.03 6.86
N ARG A 158 -13.84 -4.38 7.80
CA ARG A 158 -14.43 -5.04 8.96
C ARG A 158 -15.74 -5.74 8.66
N ALA A 159 -16.52 -5.24 7.70
CA ALA A 159 -17.72 -5.92 7.22
C ALA A 159 -17.38 -7.39 6.89
N ARG A 160 -18.26 -8.30 7.32
CA ARG A 160 -18.12 -9.71 7.00
C ARG A 160 -18.34 -9.85 5.50
N PHE A 161 -17.32 -10.32 4.78
CA PHE A 161 -17.54 -11.04 3.53
C PHE A 161 -18.20 -12.38 3.86
#